data_AF-A0A0K2WV72-F1
#
_entry.id   AF-A0A0K2WV72-F1
#
_cell.length_a   1.000
_cell.length_b   1.000
_cell.length_c   1.000
_cell.angle_alpha   90.00
_cell.angle_beta   90.00
_cell.angle_gamma   90.00
#
_symmetry.space_group_name_H-M   'P 1'
#
loop_
_entity.id
_entity.type
_entity.pdbx_description
1 polymer ?
#
loop_
_entity_poly.entity_id
_entity_poly.type
_entity_poly.pdbx_seq_one_letter_code
_entity_poly.pdbx_strand_id
1 'polypeptide(L)'
;CTEEPYESLRAQLELIYGQMILILTKSVNRCFEKNPKIDMTPLLGGTDVVFSSLIHSFSWNPATFLHAYTCLPLAYATRQAAGAILQDVADSGVLFAILMCKHKVVSLVGAQKASLHPDDMLLLSNFVTSSESFRTSESFSPICLPRYNPMAFLYAYAHYLDVDTYLRLLTTSSDA
;
A
#
# COMPACT_ATOMS: atom_id res chain seq x y z
N CYS A 1 -21.17 -14.69 15.94
CA CYS A 1 -19.77 -14.95 15.54
C CYS A 1 -19.74 -15.13 14.03
N THR A 2 -18.68 -14.71 13.34
CA THR A 2 -18.59 -14.68 11.88
C THR A 2 -18.40 -16.06 11.22
N GLU A 3 -18.31 -17.14 12.01
CA GLU A 3 -18.05 -18.53 11.56
C GLU A 3 -16.72 -18.74 10.81
N GLU A 4 -15.82 -17.75 10.85
CA GLU A 4 -14.53 -17.82 10.17
C GLU A 4 -13.49 -18.67 10.96
N PRO A 5 -12.61 -19.42 10.27
CA PRO A 5 -11.52 -20.13 10.92
C PRO A 5 -10.55 -19.20 11.66
N TYR A 6 -9.90 -19.72 12.70
CA TYR A 6 -8.90 -18.98 13.48
C TYR A 6 -7.79 -18.37 12.60
N GLU A 7 -7.25 -19.14 11.66
CA GLU A 7 -6.17 -18.65 10.78
C GLU A 7 -6.62 -17.50 9.88
N SER A 8 -7.89 -17.53 9.44
CA SER A 8 -8.49 -16.43 8.66
C SER A 8 -8.56 -15.15 9.50
N LEU A 9 -9.10 -15.24 10.71
CA LEU A 9 -9.19 -14.10 11.63
C LEU A 9 -7.81 -13.56 12.01
N ARG A 10 -6.83 -14.45 12.22
CA ARG A 10 -5.45 -14.08 12.49
C ARG A 10 -4.85 -13.30 11.33
N ALA A 11 -4.96 -13.81 10.10
CA ALA A 11 -4.44 -13.14 8.90
C ALA A 11 -5.09 -11.76 8.69
N GLN A 12 -6.40 -11.65 8.92
CA GLN A 12 -7.13 -10.37 8.85
C GLN A 12 -6.60 -9.37 9.89
N LEU A 13 -6.37 -9.80 11.13
CA LEU A 13 -5.79 -8.96 12.17
C LEU A 13 -4.36 -8.54 11.85
N GLU A 14 -3.56 -9.43 11.26
CA GLU A 14 -2.20 -9.12 10.79
C GLU A 14 -2.22 -8.04 9.69
N LEU A 15 -3.16 -8.10 8.75
CA LEU A 15 -3.35 -7.06 7.73
C LEU A 15 -3.86 -5.73 8.30
N ILE A 16 -4.82 -5.76 9.25
CA ILE A 16 -5.28 -4.55 9.94
C ILE A 16 -4.12 -3.89 10.69
N TYR A 17 -3.32 -4.66 11.42
CA TYR A 17 -2.11 -4.16 12.06
C TYR A 17 -1.11 -3.62 11.04
N GLY A 18 -0.92 -4.32 9.91
CA GLY A 18 -0.12 -3.84 8.79
C GLY A 18 -0.59 -2.47 8.27
N GLN A 19 -1.90 -2.26 8.14
CA GLN A 19 -2.47 -0.98 7.73
C GLN A 19 -2.18 0.14 8.74
N MET A 20 -2.24 -0.17 10.05
CA MET A 20 -1.82 0.78 11.10
C MET A 20 -0.34 1.12 10.97
N ILE A 21 0.52 0.13 10.76
CA ILE A 21 1.95 0.35 10.56
C ILE A 21 2.17 1.19 9.30
N LEU A 22 1.40 0.98 8.23
CA LEU A 22 1.51 1.79 7.02
C LEU A 22 1.29 3.28 7.27
N ILE A 23 0.36 3.62 8.16
CA ILE A 23 0.03 5.00 8.52
C ILE A 23 1.01 5.57 9.56
N LEU A 24 1.44 4.79 10.56
CA LEU A 24 2.12 5.30 11.76
C LEU A 24 3.56 4.83 11.99
N THR A 25 4.04 3.79 11.29
CA THR A 25 5.26 2.99 11.57
C THR A 25 5.18 2.12 12.82
N LYS A 26 6.09 1.14 12.96
CA LYS A 26 6.21 0.28 14.14
C LYS A 26 6.76 0.98 15.39
N SER A 27 7.13 2.26 15.27
CA SER A 27 7.51 3.09 16.42
C SER A 27 6.38 3.23 17.46
N VAL A 28 5.12 2.98 17.07
CA VAL A 28 3.98 2.99 18.02
C VAL A 28 4.16 2.03 19.18
N ASN A 29 4.83 0.88 18.94
CA ASN A 29 5.04 -0.11 19.98
C ASN A 29 5.86 0.50 21.14
N ARG A 30 6.85 1.35 20.80
CA ARG A 30 7.66 2.08 21.79
C ARG A 30 6.82 3.08 22.58
N CYS A 31 5.77 3.67 21.99
CA CYS A 31 4.84 4.54 22.70
C CYS A 31 4.07 3.74 23.76
N PHE A 32 3.52 2.57 23.40
CA PHE A 32 2.82 1.70 24.34
C PHE A 32 3.72 1.13 25.43
N GLU A 33 4.97 0.76 25.11
CA GLU A 33 5.95 0.32 26.12
C GLU A 33 6.23 1.43 27.16
N LYS A 34 6.31 2.69 26.71
CA LYS A 34 6.54 3.84 27.60
C LYS A 34 5.30 4.20 28.42
N ASN A 35 4.12 4.15 27.80
CA ASN A 35 2.85 4.42 28.46
C ASN A 35 1.75 3.57 27.81
N PRO A 36 1.35 2.45 28.46
CA PRO A 36 0.32 1.54 27.95
C PRO A 36 -1.07 2.17 27.80
N LYS A 37 -1.30 3.37 28.37
CA LYS A 37 -2.58 4.07 28.35
C LYS A 37 -2.67 5.15 27.26
N ILE A 38 -1.67 5.27 26.39
CA ILE A 38 -1.72 6.23 25.27
C ILE A 38 -2.91 5.90 24.36
N ASP A 39 -3.72 6.91 24.08
CA ASP A 39 -4.72 6.85 23.02
C ASP A 39 -4.09 7.25 21.68
N MET A 40 -4.08 6.31 20.74
CA MET A 40 -3.54 6.51 19.39
C MET A 40 -4.61 6.97 18.40
N THR A 41 -5.88 7.01 18.79
CA THR A 41 -7.01 7.42 17.93
C THR A 41 -6.77 8.76 17.24
N PRO A 42 -6.21 9.80 17.91
CA PRO A 42 -5.92 11.08 17.26
C PRO A 42 -4.93 10.97 16.09
N LEU A 43 -3.99 10.02 16.15
CA LEU A 43 -2.98 9.82 15.10
C LEU A 43 -3.54 9.07 13.88
N LEU A 44 -4.66 8.37 14.04
CA LEU A 44 -5.39 7.69 12.98
C LEU A 44 -6.61 8.49 12.49
N GLY A 45 -6.78 9.72 12.96
CA GLY A 45 -7.91 10.57 12.58
C GLY A 45 -8.03 10.70 11.06
N GLY A 46 -9.23 10.48 10.53
CA GLY A 46 -9.52 10.56 9.10
C GLY A 46 -9.12 9.31 8.29
N THR A 47 -8.66 8.23 8.94
CA THR A 47 -8.31 6.97 8.26
C THR A 47 -9.36 5.88 8.41
N ASP A 48 -10.53 6.17 9.00
CA ASP A 48 -11.60 5.20 9.24
C ASP A 48 -12.06 4.50 7.95
N VAL A 49 -12.13 5.25 6.84
CA VAL A 49 -12.51 4.73 5.52
C VAL A 49 -11.47 3.73 5.00
N VAL A 50 -10.18 3.93 5.30
CA VAL A 50 -9.09 3.00 4.93
C VAL A 50 -9.29 1.66 5.62
N PHE A 51 -9.55 1.66 6.93
CA PHE A 51 -9.78 0.43 7.68
C PHE A 51 -11.09 -0.25 7.29
N SER A 52 -12.17 0.52 7.12
CA SER A 52 -13.47 0.00 6.68
C SER A 52 -13.37 -0.68 5.31
N SER A 53 -12.67 -0.05 4.36
CA SER A 53 -12.38 -0.62 3.04
C SER A 53 -11.59 -1.92 3.12
N LEU A 54 -10.55 -1.97 3.96
CA LEU A 54 -9.75 -3.18 4.16
C LEU A 54 -10.61 -4.32 4.72
N ILE A 55 -11.41 -4.05 5.75
CA ILE A 55 -12.31 -5.03 6.36
C ILE A 55 -13.32 -5.55 5.33
N HIS A 56 -13.92 -4.65 4.54
CA HIS A 56 -14.83 -5.05 3.47
C HIS A 56 -14.12 -5.93 2.42
N SER A 57 -12.83 -5.67 2.15
CA SER A 57 -12.05 -6.46 1.19
C SER A 57 -11.89 -7.93 1.56
N PHE A 58 -11.94 -8.28 2.85
CA PHE A 58 -11.86 -9.67 3.29
C PHE A 58 -13.04 -10.52 2.79
N SER A 59 -14.18 -9.91 2.45
CA SER A 59 -15.35 -10.64 1.94
C SER A 59 -15.27 -11.00 0.46
N TRP A 60 -14.46 -10.29 -0.35
CA TRP A 60 -14.49 -10.40 -1.81
C TRP A 60 -13.12 -10.51 -2.48
N ASN A 61 -12.03 -10.08 -1.82
CA ASN A 61 -10.71 -10.07 -2.41
C ASN A 61 -9.88 -11.27 -1.95
N PRO A 62 -9.71 -12.32 -2.77
CA PRO A 62 -8.96 -13.52 -2.38
C PRO A 62 -7.47 -13.24 -2.13
N ALA A 63 -6.94 -12.13 -2.64
CA ALA A 63 -5.57 -11.72 -2.46
C ALA A 63 -5.20 -11.53 -0.97
N THR A 64 -6.18 -11.13 -0.14
CA THR A 64 -6.03 -10.95 1.31
C THR A 64 -5.68 -12.25 2.05
N PHE A 65 -6.15 -13.39 1.58
CA PHE A 65 -5.85 -14.71 2.16
C PHE A 65 -4.68 -15.42 1.51
N LEU A 66 -4.40 -15.10 0.24
CA LEU A 66 -3.34 -15.76 -0.54
C LEU A 66 -1.97 -15.10 -0.37
N HIS A 67 -1.88 -14.01 0.39
CA HIS A 67 -0.68 -13.15 0.45
C HIS A 67 -0.17 -12.81 -0.95
N ALA A 68 -1.09 -12.34 -1.80
CA ALA A 68 -0.87 -12.11 -3.21
C ALA A 68 -1.40 -10.72 -3.62
N TYR A 69 -1.12 -10.32 -4.86
CA TYR A 69 -1.82 -9.21 -5.51
C TYR A 69 -2.27 -9.66 -6.90
N THR A 70 -3.33 -9.05 -7.41
CA THR A 70 -3.88 -9.40 -8.72
C THR A 70 -3.19 -8.56 -9.80
N CYS A 71 -2.65 -9.20 -10.83
CA CYS A 71 -2.18 -8.50 -12.03
C CYS A 71 -3.35 -8.24 -12.99
N LEU A 72 -3.36 -7.08 -13.67
CA LEU A 72 -4.34 -6.80 -14.71
C LEU A 72 -4.03 -7.65 -15.96
N PRO A 73 -4.92 -8.52 -16.46
CA PRO A 73 -4.67 -9.27 -17.70
C PRO A 73 -4.49 -8.32 -18.88
N LEU A 74 -3.35 -8.44 -19.58
CA LEU A 74 -2.95 -7.55 -20.69
C LEU A 74 -2.13 -8.33 -21.71
N ALA A 75 -2.12 -7.86 -22.96
CA ALA A 75 -1.21 -8.36 -23.97
C ALA A 75 0.25 -8.17 -23.53
N TYR A 76 1.10 -9.15 -23.85
CA TYR A 76 2.50 -9.15 -23.45
C TYR A 76 3.22 -7.86 -23.88
N ALA A 77 3.03 -7.43 -25.14
CA ALA A 77 3.64 -6.22 -25.68
C ALA A 77 3.27 -4.95 -24.87
N THR A 78 2.00 -4.81 -24.48
CA THR A 78 1.53 -3.69 -23.67
C THR A 78 2.15 -3.69 -22.28
N ARG A 79 2.24 -4.87 -21.63
CA ARG A 79 2.89 -5.00 -20.32
C ARG A 79 4.38 -4.67 -20.40
N GLN A 80 5.06 -5.13 -21.45
CA GLN A 80 6.48 -4.82 -21.67
C GLN A 80 6.71 -3.31 -21.86
N ALA A 81 5.88 -2.64 -22.66
CA ALA A 81 5.97 -1.19 -22.85
C ALA A 81 5.76 -0.43 -21.53
N ALA A 82 4.72 -0.78 -20.75
CA ALA A 82 4.50 -0.19 -19.43
C ALA A 82 5.65 -0.46 -18.46
N GLY A 83 6.21 -1.68 -18.46
CA GLY A 83 7.38 -2.04 -17.67
C GLY A 83 8.62 -1.24 -18.02
N ALA A 84 8.91 -1.02 -19.30
CA ALA A 84 10.04 -0.21 -19.75
C ALA A 84 9.91 1.25 -19.29
N ILE A 85 8.71 1.86 -19.43
CA ILE A 85 8.47 3.23 -18.95
C ILE A 85 8.67 3.33 -17.43
N LEU A 86 8.15 2.38 -16.66
CA LEU A 86 8.36 2.37 -15.20
C LEU A 86 9.82 2.11 -14.82
N GLN A 87 10.59 1.40 -15.65
CA GLN A 87 12.02 1.21 -15.44
C GLN A 87 12.78 2.52 -15.59
N ASP A 88 12.49 3.30 -16.63
CA ASP A 88 13.10 4.63 -16.81
C ASP A 88 12.81 5.55 -15.60
N VAL A 89 11.60 5.48 -15.04
CA VAL A 89 11.23 6.21 -13.81
C VAL A 89 11.96 5.67 -12.58
N ALA A 90 12.10 4.35 -12.43
CA ALA A 90 12.86 3.78 -11.31
C ALA A 90 14.35 4.19 -11.38
N ASP A 91 14.91 4.27 -12.59
CA ASP A 91 16.30 4.66 -12.84
C ASP A 91 16.58 6.13 -12.48
N SER A 92 15.54 6.98 -12.34
CA SER A 92 15.67 8.35 -11.83
C SER A 92 15.84 8.45 -10.31
N GLY A 93 15.90 7.32 -9.59
CA GLY A 93 16.11 7.26 -8.14
C GLY A 93 14.87 6.90 -7.33
N VAL A 94 13.77 6.52 -7.96
CA VAL A 94 12.56 6.03 -7.29
C VAL A 94 12.76 4.57 -6.85
N LEU A 95 12.44 4.25 -5.59
CA LEU A 95 12.60 2.91 -5.04
C LEU A 95 11.60 1.90 -5.65
N PHE A 96 10.33 2.29 -5.78
CA PHE A 96 9.31 1.49 -6.47
C PHE A 96 8.44 2.36 -7.37
N ALA A 97 8.32 1.99 -8.64
CA ALA A 97 7.39 2.58 -9.59
C ALA A 97 6.28 1.57 -9.91
N ILE A 98 5.03 1.98 -9.69
CA ILE A 98 3.87 1.07 -9.71
C ILE A 98 2.75 1.70 -10.52
N LEU A 99 2.31 1.01 -11.57
CA LEU A 99 1.11 1.39 -12.31
C LEU A 99 -0.04 0.48 -11.92
N MET A 100 -1.14 1.07 -11.48
CA MET A 100 -2.31 0.39 -10.95
C MET A 100 -3.55 0.71 -11.78
N CYS A 101 -4.48 -0.23 -11.83
CA CYS A 101 -5.83 -0.02 -12.34
C CYS A 101 -6.81 -0.63 -11.33
N LYS A 102 -7.58 0.21 -10.63
CA LYS A 102 -8.37 -0.19 -9.45
C LYS A 102 -7.48 -0.91 -8.43
N HIS A 103 -7.75 -2.19 -8.16
CA HIS A 103 -7.00 -3.06 -7.25
C HIS A 103 -6.00 -3.98 -7.97
N LYS A 104 -5.77 -3.77 -9.27
CA LYS A 104 -4.92 -4.64 -10.09
C LYS A 104 -3.62 -3.96 -10.50
N VAL A 105 -2.52 -4.69 -10.41
CA VAL A 105 -1.20 -4.23 -10.82
C VAL A 105 -1.08 -4.35 -12.34
N VAL A 106 -0.90 -3.20 -13.01
CA VAL A 106 -0.58 -3.16 -14.45
C VAL A 106 0.89 -3.53 -14.64
N SER A 107 1.78 -2.86 -13.93
CA SER A 107 3.22 -3.15 -13.90
C SER A 107 3.85 -2.60 -12.61
N LEU A 108 4.96 -3.20 -12.20
CA LEU A 108 5.72 -2.87 -10.99
C LEU A 108 7.21 -3.00 -11.31
N VAL A 109 7.98 -1.98 -10.99
CA VAL A 109 9.45 -2.00 -11.05
C VAL A 109 10.00 -1.54 -9.71
N GLY A 110 10.98 -2.26 -9.18
CA GLY A 110 11.75 -1.86 -8.00
C GLY A 110 13.20 -1.57 -8.37
N ALA A 111 13.76 -0.50 -7.82
CA ALA A 111 15.17 -0.15 -7.99
C ALA A 111 16.07 -1.29 -7.54
N GLN A 112 17.17 -1.52 -8.26
CA GLN A 112 18.15 -2.57 -7.95
C GLN A 112 17.53 -3.98 -7.77
N LYS A 113 16.42 -4.26 -8.48
CA LYS A 113 15.64 -5.50 -8.36
C LYS A 113 15.03 -5.72 -6.97
N ALA A 114 14.78 -4.65 -6.21
CA ALA A 114 14.00 -4.72 -4.99
C ALA A 114 12.62 -5.32 -5.29
N SER A 115 12.16 -6.21 -4.42
CA SER A 115 10.83 -6.82 -4.51
C SER A 115 9.92 -6.20 -3.47
N LEU A 116 8.71 -5.83 -3.89
CA LEU A 116 7.66 -5.38 -2.98
C LEU A 116 6.82 -6.57 -2.53
N HIS A 117 6.68 -6.74 -1.23
CA HIS A 117 5.88 -7.83 -0.68
C HIS A 117 4.40 -7.68 -1.08
N PRO A 118 3.66 -8.77 -1.36
CA PRO A 118 2.27 -8.65 -1.77
C PRO A 118 1.34 -7.97 -0.75
N ASP A 119 1.51 -8.28 0.54
CA ASP A 119 0.75 -7.59 1.60
C ASP A 119 1.02 -6.07 1.60
N ASP A 120 2.28 -5.65 1.41
CA ASP A 120 2.62 -4.23 1.32
C ASP A 120 1.95 -3.57 0.10
N MET A 121 1.88 -4.27 -1.05
CA MET A 121 1.14 -3.81 -2.24
C MET A 121 -0.37 -3.68 -1.94
N LEU A 122 -0.96 -4.65 -1.25
CA LEU A 122 -2.38 -4.67 -0.92
C LEU A 122 -2.75 -3.50 0.01
N LEU A 123 -1.97 -3.31 1.08
CA LEU A 123 -2.15 -2.24 2.05
C LEU A 123 -1.95 -0.86 1.40
N LEU A 124 -0.94 -0.74 0.54
CA LEU A 124 -0.70 0.47 -0.23
C LEU A 124 -1.89 0.77 -1.14
N SER A 125 -2.36 -0.21 -1.92
CA SER A 125 -3.49 -0.06 -2.83
C SER A 125 -4.77 0.35 -2.10
N ASN A 126 -5.05 -0.27 -0.95
CA ASN A 126 -6.19 0.07 -0.11
C ASN A 126 -6.08 1.52 0.38
N PHE A 127 -4.92 1.92 0.93
CA PHE A 127 -4.67 3.30 1.37
C PHE A 127 -4.92 4.33 0.26
N VAL A 128 -4.43 4.10 -0.96
CA VAL A 128 -4.63 5.04 -2.09
C VAL A 128 -6.10 5.15 -2.47
N THR A 129 -6.77 4.00 -2.61
CA THR A 129 -8.11 3.95 -3.21
C THR A 129 -9.20 4.40 -2.24
N SER A 130 -8.93 4.31 -0.94
CA SER A 130 -9.80 4.78 0.15
C SER A 130 -9.61 6.25 0.52
N SER A 131 -8.58 6.93 0.01
CA SER A 131 -8.29 8.33 0.31
C SER A 131 -8.63 9.23 -0.88
N GLU A 132 -9.76 9.95 -0.78
CA GLU A 132 -10.30 10.80 -1.85
C GLU A 132 -9.34 11.91 -2.29
N SER A 133 -8.50 12.42 -1.39
CA SER A 133 -7.52 13.47 -1.69
C SER A 133 -6.54 13.08 -2.80
N PHE A 134 -6.22 11.79 -2.95
CA PHE A 134 -5.35 11.33 -4.04
C PHE A 134 -6.02 11.44 -5.42
N ARG A 135 -7.35 11.47 -5.50
CA ARG A 135 -8.09 11.50 -6.78
C ARG A 135 -8.19 12.90 -7.38
N THR A 136 -8.14 13.94 -6.55
CA THR A 136 -8.38 15.32 -6.99
C THR A 136 -7.13 16.06 -7.39
N SER A 137 -5.95 15.61 -6.95
CA SER A 137 -4.67 16.25 -7.23
C SER A 137 -3.50 15.30 -7.04
N GLU A 138 -2.40 15.58 -7.73
CA GLU A 138 -1.10 15.02 -7.39
C GLU A 138 -0.80 15.26 -5.91
N SER A 139 -0.33 14.23 -5.22
CA SER A 139 -0.10 14.32 -3.78
C SER A 139 0.97 13.37 -3.30
N PHE A 140 1.62 13.80 -2.22
CA PHE A 140 2.62 13.04 -1.50
C PHE A 140 2.08 12.70 -0.13
N SER A 141 2.31 11.47 0.31
CA SER A 141 1.95 11.02 1.64
C SER A 141 3.08 10.20 2.25
N PRO A 142 3.48 10.47 3.50
CA PRO A 142 4.41 9.61 4.21
C PRO A 142 3.71 8.28 4.50
N ILE A 143 4.33 7.17 4.11
CA ILE A 143 3.85 5.81 4.41
C ILE A 143 4.99 4.98 5.00
N CYS A 144 4.66 3.92 5.71
CA CYS A 144 5.62 2.89 6.09
C CYS A 144 5.24 1.58 5.40
N LEU A 145 6.21 0.78 4.97
CA LEU A 145 5.92 -0.53 4.38
C LEU A 145 6.23 -1.62 5.42
N PRO A 146 5.20 -2.28 5.98
CA PRO A 146 5.39 -3.22 7.09
C PRO A 146 6.39 -4.35 6.83
N ARG A 147 6.45 -4.85 5.59
CA ARG A 147 7.32 -5.97 5.21
C ARG A 147 8.65 -5.53 4.61
N TYR A 148 8.73 -4.34 4.03
CA TYR A 148 9.98 -3.76 3.52
C TYR A 148 10.84 -3.15 4.64
N ASN A 149 10.32 -2.16 5.38
CA ASN A 149 11.00 -1.56 6.53
C ASN A 149 9.97 -0.93 7.48
N PRO A 150 9.56 -1.64 8.55
CA PRO A 150 8.47 -1.20 9.42
C PRO A 150 8.87 -0.02 10.34
N MET A 151 10.12 0.43 10.32
CA MET A 151 10.64 1.50 11.18
C MET A 151 10.88 2.83 10.45
N ALA A 152 10.79 2.84 9.11
CA ALA A 152 11.11 4.00 8.30
C ALA A 152 9.91 4.42 7.45
N PHE A 153 9.72 5.74 7.34
CA PHE A 153 8.81 6.31 6.35
C PHE A 153 9.46 6.33 4.97
N LEU A 154 8.63 6.11 3.96
CA LEU A 154 8.85 6.42 2.55
C LEU A 154 7.93 7.58 2.17
N TYR A 155 8.33 8.37 1.19
CA TYR A 155 7.43 9.31 0.53
C TYR A 155 6.74 8.59 -0.62
N ALA A 156 5.42 8.57 -0.57
CA ALA A 156 4.62 7.99 -1.64
C ALA A 156 3.92 9.08 -2.43
N TYR A 157 4.35 9.26 -3.66
CA TYR A 157 3.66 10.05 -4.67
C TYR A 157 2.50 9.25 -5.26
N ALA A 158 1.38 9.93 -5.51
CA ALA A 158 0.23 9.37 -6.19
C ALA A 158 -0.35 10.34 -7.21
N HIS A 159 -0.68 9.81 -8.39
CA HIS A 159 -1.37 10.55 -9.43
C HIS A 159 -2.32 9.65 -10.21
N TYR A 160 -3.58 10.03 -10.29
CA TYR A 160 -4.58 9.37 -11.13
C TYR A 160 -4.44 9.88 -12.56
N LEU A 161 -4.19 8.97 -13.50
CA LEU A 161 -4.11 9.23 -14.94
C LEU A 161 -5.50 9.29 -15.57
N ASP A 162 -6.44 8.53 -15.01
CA ASP A 162 -7.87 8.54 -15.33
C ASP A 162 -8.68 8.15 -14.08
N VAL A 163 -9.96 7.81 -14.25
CA VAL A 163 -10.87 7.45 -13.14
C VAL A 163 -10.37 6.25 -12.31
N ASP A 164 -9.73 5.28 -12.96
CA ASP A 164 -9.40 3.98 -12.38
C ASP A 164 -7.89 3.69 -12.39
N THR A 165 -7.13 4.35 -13.25
CA THR A 165 -5.70 4.13 -13.46
C THR A 165 -4.89 5.17 -12.72
N TYR A 166 -3.92 4.73 -11.92
CA TYR A 166 -3.06 5.63 -11.15
C TYR A 166 -1.62 5.12 -11.05
N LEU A 167 -0.70 6.08 -10.99
CA LEU A 167 0.73 5.86 -10.76
C LEU A 167 1.04 6.03 -9.27
N ARG A 168 1.92 5.17 -8.74
CA ARG A 168 2.53 5.31 -7.43
C ARG A 168 4.04 5.22 -7.52
N LEU A 169 4.70 6.22 -6.97
CA LEU A 169 6.15 6.25 -6.84
C LEU A 169 6.51 6.28 -5.36
N LEU A 170 7.36 5.35 -4.93
CA LEU A 170 7.83 5.28 -3.55
C LEU A 170 9.31 5.65 -3.54
N THR A 171 9.71 6.56 -2.66
CA THR A 171 11.09 7.01 -2.54
C THR A 171 11.49 7.21 -1.08
N THR A 172 12.78 7.08 -0.79
CA THR A 172 13.37 7.41 0.52
C THR A 172 13.80 8.87 0.63
N SER A 173 13.82 9.61 -0.48
CA SER A 173 14.16 11.04 -0.53
C SER A 173 12.91 11.89 -0.71
N SER A 174 12.87 13.07 -0.09
CA SER A 174 11.80 14.05 -0.32
C SER A 174 12.02 14.92 -1.56
N ASP A 175 13.22 14.85 -2.17
CA ASP A 175 13.66 15.71 -3.29
C ASP A 175 13.53 15.04 -4.68
N ALA A 176 12.82 13.91 -4.80
CA ALA A 176 12.69 13.12 -6.03
C ALA A 176 11.43 13.48 -6.84
#